data_AF-A0A2V9LSB3-F1
#
_entry.id   AF-A0A2V9LSB3-F1
#
_cell.length_a   1.000
_cell.length_b   1.000
_cell.length_c   1.000
_cell.angle_alpha   90.00
_cell.angle_beta   90.00
_cell.angle_gamma   90.00
#
_symmetry.space_group_name_H-M   'P 1'
#
loop_
_entity.id
_entity.type
_entity.pdbx_description
1 polymer ?
#
loop_
_entity_poly.entity_id
_entity_poly.type
_entity_poly.pdbx_seq_one_letter_code
_entity_poly.pdbx_strand_id
1 'polypeptide(L)'
;SADDFLVQTLQATSECAAIDFKASFDPSESPQWVELIKDIVAMANSGGRVILIGLQSEGTLAGTEVSSTMSVDPADVTNKIYKYTDQQFHAFTFRACSKASQQVCAITVKGIDIPIVFTKPGTYAVDASKQKTAFSAGTVYFRHGAKSEPGNSEDLRAFVDRRIETIRTFWMEGIAKVVEAPSGARIAVLPPEVHDSSEPTASPIRLVDDPSAPAYYAMPVDTTHPHRQKEVTQLVNAKLKGKKAITAYDIQCVRKAFDIDSKPSFCYTQKYASPR
;
A
#
# COMPACT_ATOMS: atom_id res chain seq x y z
N SER A 1 -10.01 -6.10 2.32
CA SER A 1 -9.21 -4.95 1.83
C SER A 1 -8.04 -4.69 2.80
N ALA A 2 -7.15 -3.74 2.53
CA ALA A 2 -6.08 -3.36 3.49
C ALA A 2 -6.64 -2.89 4.85
N ASP A 3 -7.86 -2.37 4.86
CA ASP A 3 -8.53 -1.90 6.08
C ASP A 3 -9.02 -3.06 6.94
N ASP A 4 -9.48 -4.17 6.35
CA ASP A 4 -9.88 -5.37 7.10
C ASP A 4 -8.69 -5.98 7.86
N PHE A 5 -7.50 -5.98 7.23
CA PHE A 5 -6.29 -6.49 7.88
C PHE A 5 -5.88 -5.63 9.08
N LEU A 6 -5.94 -4.30 8.95
CA LEU A 6 -5.65 -3.40 10.07
C LEU A 6 -6.64 -3.60 11.23
N VAL A 7 -7.94 -3.74 10.93
CA VAL A 7 -8.97 -4.03 11.94
C VAL A 7 -8.68 -5.35 12.67
N GLN A 8 -8.34 -6.41 11.92
CA GLN A 8 -7.98 -7.69 12.51
C GLN A 8 -6.71 -7.60 13.37
N THR A 9 -5.70 -6.86 12.89
CA THR A 9 -4.42 -6.70 13.59
C THR A 9 -4.58 -5.91 14.90
N LEU A 10 -5.48 -4.93 14.94
CA LEU A 10 -5.82 -4.23 16.18
C LEU A 10 -6.46 -5.14 17.23
N GLN A 11 -7.04 -6.28 16.85
CA GLN A 11 -7.57 -7.28 17.77
C GLN A 11 -6.53 -8.33 18.21
N ALA A 12 -5.32 -8.31 17.66
CA ALA A 12 -4.27 -9.24 18.06
C ALA A 12 -3.85 -9.01 19.52
N THR A 13 -3.55 -10.11 20.21
CA THR A 13 -3.16 -10.16 21.64
C THR A 13 -1.69 -10.50 21.84
N SER A 14 -0.94 -10.70 20.76
CA SER A 14 0.50 -10.98 20.79
C SER A 14 1.18 -10.55 19.51
N GLU A 15 2.46 -10.24 19.63
CA GLU A 15 3.34 -9.93 18.51
C GLU A 15 3.68 -11.19 17.71
N CYS A 16 3.97 -11.00 16.43
CA CYS A 16 4.45 -12.07 15.57
C CYS A 16 5.28 -11.48 14.42
N ALA A 17 5.69 -12.34 13.47
CA ALA A 17 6.46 -11.87 12.32
C ALA A 17 5.70 -10.81 11.49
N ALA A 18 4.37 -10.71 11.62
CA ALA A 18 3.54 -9.71 10.96
C ALA A 18 3.33 -8.42 11.73
N ILE A 19 3.40 -8.51 13.04
CA ILE A 19 2.80 -7.53 13.94
C ILE A 19 3.85 -7.22 14.98
N ASP A 20 4.27 -5.96 15.02
CA ASP A 20 5.13 -5.42 16.06
C ASP A 20 4.33 -4.43 16.88
N PHE A 21 4.40 -4.53 18.20
CA PHE A 21 3.77 -3.59 19.12
C PHE A 21 4.86 -2.71 19.75
N LYS A 22 4.60 -1.41 19.77
CA LYS A 22 5.44 -0.46 20.49
C LYS A 22 4.57 0.34 21.44
N ALA A 23 4.97 0.40 22.71
CA ALA A 23 4.23 1.15 23.70
C ALA A 23 4.20 2.63 23.33
N SER A 24 5.35 3.21 22.97
CA SER A 24 5.47 4.61 22.55
C SER A 24 6.57 4.79 21.51
N PHE A 25 6.56 5.95 20.85
CA PHE A 25 7.63 6.42 20.00
C PHE A 25 7.77 7.95 20.14
N ASP A 26 8.94 8.41 20.58
CA ASP A 26 9.31 9.81 20.67
C ASP A 26 10.28 10.19 19.55
N PRO A 27 9.85 11.01 18.56
CA PRO A 27 10.69 11.47 17.47
C PRO A 27 11.87 12.36 17.91
N SER A 28 11.86 12.90 19.13
CA SER A 28 12.98 13.68 19.66
C SER A 28 14.15 12.79 20.13
N GLU A 29 13.88 11.52 20.41
CA GLU A 29 14.87 10.58 20.92
C GLU A 29 15.59 9.83 19.79
N SER A 30 16.87 10.17 19.57
CA SER A 30 17.69 9.47 18.57
C SER A 30 17.77 7.94 18.76
N PRO A 31 17.81 7.37 19.98
CA PRO A 31 17.77 5.92 20.17
C PRO A 31 16.52 5.25 19.60
N GLN A 32 15.35 5.86 19.81
CA GLN A 32 14.08 5.31 19.36
C GLN A 32 13.98 5.31 17.83
N TRP A 33 14.52 6.33 17.17
CA TRP A 33 14.67 6.35 15.71
C TRP A 33 15.46 5.15 15.19
N VAL A 34 16.60 4.85 15.82
CA VAL A 34 17.46 3.75 15.38
C VAL A 34 16.72 2.42 15.49
N GLU A 35 16.02 2.17 16.60
CA GLU A 35 15.23 0.94 16.77
C GLU A 35 14.05 0.88 15.78
N LEU A 36 13.32 1.99 15.57
CA LEU A 36 12.23 2.03 14.59
C LEU A 36 12.73 1.75 13.16
N ILE A 37 13.86 2.32 12.75
CA ILE A 37 14.44 2.08 11.43
C ILE A 37 14.81 0.59 11.27
N LYS A 38 15.38 -0.03 12.30
CA LYS A 38 15.68 -1.46 12.30
C LYS A 38 14.43 -2.29 12.03
N ASP A 39 13.34 -1.98 12.74
CA ASP A 39 12.10 -2.74 12.65
C ASP A 39 11.39 -2.52 11.31
N ILE A 40 11.38 -1.31 10.76
CA ILE A 40 10.84 -1.04 9.43
C ILE A 40 11.60 -1.84 8.37
N VAL A 41 12.94 -1.81 8.40
CA VAL A 41 13.79 -2.53 7.45
C VAL A 41 13.61 -4.05 7.59
N ALA A 42 13.62 -4.57 8.82
CA ALA A 42 13.40 -5.98 9.09
C ALA A 42 12.01 -6.45 8.62
N MET A 43 10.98 -5.64 8.87
CA MET A 43 9.62 -5.91 8.40
C MET A 43 9.57 -5.95 6.86
N ALA A 44 10.18 -4.98 6.18
CA ALA A 44 10.24 -4.92 4.72
C ALA A 44 10.93 -6.17 4.13
N ASN A 45 12.10 -6.53 4.65
CA ASN A 45 12.85 -7.75 4.27
C ASN A 45 12.03 -9.02 4.53
N SER A 46 11.20 -9.03 5.58
CA SER A 46 10.30 -10.14 5.91
C SER A 46 8.93 -10.06 5.22
N GLY A 47 8.79 -9.29 4.14
CA GLY A 47 7.59 -9.24 3.29
C GLY A 47 6.54 -8.21 3.70
N GLY A 48 6.92 -7.29 4.58
CA GLY A 48 6.07 -6.23 5.10
C GLY A 48 5.10 -6.73 6.18
N ARG A 49 4.21 -5.82 6.59
CA ARG A 49 2.96 -5.94 7.37
C ARG A 49 2.78 -4.66 8.19
N VAL A 50 2.77 -4.69 9.53
CA VAL A 50 2.42 -3.50 10.32
C VAL A 50 3.15 -3.42 11.68
N ILE A 51 3.53 -2.20 12.05
CA ILE A 51 3.99 -1.82 13.39
C ILE A 51 2.88 -0.96 14.01
N LEU A 52 2.42 -1.30 15.22
CA LEU A 52 1.39 -0.56 15.95
C LEU A 52 2.01 0.14 17.16
N ILE A 53 1.93 1.47 17.18
CA ILE A 53 2.44 2.32 18.27
C ILE A 53 1.27 2.75 19.15
N GLY A 54 1.45 2.65 20.47
CA GLY A 54 0.41 2.85 21.49
C GLY A 54 -0.07 1.54 22.13
N LEU A 55 0.59 0.41 21.86
CA LEU A 55 0.23 -0.91 22.40
C LEU A 55 1.38 -1.54 23.18
N GLN A 56 1.06 -2.24 24.26
CA GLN A 56 2.01 -3.10 24.97
C GLN A 56 2.19 -4.43 24.21
N SER A 57 3.15 -5.25 24.64
CA SER A 57 3.48 -6.54 24.00
C SER A 57 2.33 -7.55 24.04
N GLU A 58 1.38 -7.38 24.97
CA GLU A 58 0.15 -8.16 25.10
C GLU A 58 -1.00 -7.62 24.22
N GLY A 59 -0.73 -6.58 23.42
CA GLY A 59 -1.72 -5.90 22.59
C GLY A 59 -2.69 -5.02 23.37
N THR A 60 -2.50 -4.83 24.68
CA THR A 60 -3.27 -3.88 25.49
C THR A 60 -2.84 -2.45 25.19
N LEU A 61 -3.70 -1.47 25.48
CA LEU A 61 -3.38 -0.06 25.29
C LEU A 61 -2.27 0.37 26.25
N ALA A 62 -1.24 1.03 25.71
CA ALA A 62 -0.16 1.59 26.53
C ALA A 62 -0.58 2.87 27.28
N GLY A 63 -1.68 3.51 26.85
CA GLY A 63 -2.17 4.76 27.43
C GLY A 63 -1.31 5.98 27.09
N THR A 64 -0.36 5.84 26.16
CA THR A 64 0.53 6.90 25.70
C THR A 64 -0.08 7.67 24.55
N GLU A 65 0.21 8.96 24.50
CA GLU A 65 -0.21 9.86 23.44
C GLU A 65 0.61 9.58 22.16
N VAL A 66 -0.05 9.48 21.00
CA VAL A 66 0.59 9.10 19.72
C VAL A 66 0.64 10.25 18.70
N SER A 67 0.22 11.47 19.07
CA SER A 67 0.24 12.62 18.15
C SER A 67 1.64 12.95 17.66
N SER A 68 2.66 12.82 18.53
CA SER A 68 4.07 13.02 18.16
C SER A 68 4.47 12.10 17.02
N THR A 69 4.12 10.81 17.11
CA THR A 69 4.34 9.80 16.06
C THR A 69 3.55 10.12 14.79
N MET A 70 2.28 10.52 14.92
CA MET A 70 1.42 10.86 13.79
C MET A 70 1.87 12.13 13.05
N SER A 71 2.61 13.02 13.73
CA SER A 71 3.16 14.24 13.15
C SER A 71 4.49 14.05 12.41
N VAL A 72 5.07 12.85 12.48
CA VAL A 72 6.30 12.52 11.76
C VAL A 72 6.07 12.57 10.26
N ASP A 73 6.90 13.34 9.55
CA ASP A 73 6.90 13.34 8.09
C ASP A 73 7.48 12.01 7.57
N PRO A 74 6.77 11.28 6.68
CA PRO A 74 7.33 10.12 5.99
C PRO A 74 8.69 10.38 5.33
N ALA A 75 8.95 11.61 4.85
CA ALA A 75 10.24 11.99 4.28
C ALA A 75 11.38 11.91 5.30
N ASP A 76 11.13 12.24 6.57
CA ASP A 76 12.13 12.11 7.63
C ASP A 76 12.51 10.64 7.84
N VAL A 77 11.53 9.76 7.86
CA VAL A 77 11.76 8.31 7.97
C VAL A 77 12.59 7.83 6.79
N THR A 78 12.24 8.19 5.56
CA THR A 78 13.02 7.84 4.35
C THR A 78 14.45 8.37 4.41
N ASN A 79 14.66 9.61 4.85
CA ASN A 79 15.99 10.20 5.03
C ASN A 79 16.82 9.44 6.07
N LYS A 80 16.20 9.04 7.19
CA LYS A 80 16.87 8.23 8.22
C LYS A 80 17.21 6.83 7.71
N ILE A 81 16.33 6.19 6.94
CA ILE A 81 16.64 4.89 6.31
C ILE A 81 17.82 5.05 5.36
N TYR A 82 17.77 6.02 4.43
CA TYR A 82 18.85 6.30 3.49
C TYR A 82 20.19 6.53 4.20
N LYS A 83 20.20 7.28 5.31
CA LYS A 83 21.41 7.51 6.11
C LYS A 83 22.13 6.21 6.48
N TYR A 84 21.39 5.15 6.80
CA TYR A 84 21.94 3.88 7.29
C TYR A 84 22.02 2.76 6.25
N THR A 85 21.35 2.88 5.10
CA THR A 85 21.23 1.81 4.09
C THR A 85 21.62 2.23 2.68
N ASP A 86 21.83 3.53 2.45
CA ASP A 86 22.00 4.15 1.13
C ASP A 86 20.86 3.83 0.14
N GLN A 87 19.67 3.48 0.66
CA GLN A 87 18.46 3.16 -0.10
C GLN A 87 17.32 4.14 0.27
N GLN A 88 16.66 4.72 -0.73
CA GLN A 88 15.48 5.57 -0.53
C GLN A 88 14.21 4.71 -0.41
N PHE A 89 14.11 3.96 0.69
CA PHE A 89 12.90 3.18 0.96
C PHE A 89 11.76 4.10 1.42
N HIS A 90 10.62 4.01 0.73
CA HIS A 90 9.41 4.82 0.95
C HIS A 90 8.11 4.00 0.93
N ALA A 91 8.19 2.67 0.86
CA ALA A 91 7.01 1.82 0.74
C ALA A 91 6.39 1.52 2.12
N PHE A 92 6.06 2.58 2.86
CA PHE A 92 5.37 2.52 4.14
C PHE A 92 4.37 3.68 4.27
N THR A 93 3.36 3.52 5.13
CA THR A 93 2.35 4.56 5.38
C THR A 93 1.99 4.62 6.85
N PHE A 94 1.85 5.84 7.38
CA PHE A 94 1.32 6.11 8.71
C PHE A 94 -0.20 6.26 8.61
N ARG A 95 -0.93 5.63 9.53
CA ARG A 95 -2.39 5.71 9.62
C ARG A 95 -2.81 5.83 11.07
N ALA A 96 -3.70 6.77 11.35
CA ALA A 96 -4.39 6.83 12.64
C ALA A 96 -5.43 5.70 12.72
N CYS A 97 -5.40 4.97 13.82
CA CYS A 97 -6.32 3.90 14.16
C CYS A 97 -6.90 4.15 15.55
N SER A 98 -7.99 3.48 15.89
CA SER A 98 -8.58 3.54 17.23
C SER A 98 -8.80 2.14 17.78
N LYS A 99 -8.39 1.91 19.01
CA LYS A 99 -8.67 0.70 19.78
C LYS A 99 -9.29 1.12 21.11
N ALA A 100 -10.50 0.62 21.41
CA ALA A 100 -11.28 1.00 22.58
C ALA A 100 -11.33 2.53 22.84
N SER A 101 -11.55 3.31 21.77
CA SER A 101 -11.64 4.78 21.80
C SER A 101 -10.34 5.53 22.13
N GLN A 102 -9.19 4.84 22.23
CA GLN A 102 -7.87 5.47 22.29
C GLN A 102 -7.17 5.39 20.93
N GLN A 103 -6.40 6.43 20.60
CA GLN A 103 -5.66 6.50 19.34
C GLN A 103 -4.44 5.58 19.35
N VAL A 104 -4.22 4.90 18.23
CA VAL A 104 -3.07 4.04 17.94
C VAL A 104 -2.52 4.47 16.59
N CYS A 105 -1.21 4.56 16.44
CA CYS A 105 -0.58 4.82 15.15
C CYS A 105 -0.18 3.51 14.49
N ALA A 106 -0.65 3.26 13.27
CA ALA A 106 -0.27 2.11 12.46
C ALA A 106 0.71 2.53 11.38
N ILE A 107 1.89 1.90 11.36
CA ILE A 107 2.87 2.02 10.29
C ILE A 107 2.78 0.75 9.45
N THR A 108 2.08 0.83 8.32
CA THR A 108 2.03 -0.28 7.35
C THR A 108 3.30 -0.26 6.51
N VAL A 109 4.03 -1.37 6.47
CA VAL A 109 5.28 -1.51 5.71
C VAL A 109 5.05 -2.54 4.61
N LYS A 110 5.41 -2.22 3.36
CA LYS A 110 5.32 -3.15 2.24
C LYS A 110 6.58 -4.03 2.17
N GLY A 111 6.39 -5.29 1.77
CA GLY A 111 7.51 -6.15 1.38
C GLY A 111 8.27 -5.62 0.17
N ILE A 112 9.54 -5.98 0.09
CA ILE A 112 10.45 -5.54 -0.98
C ILE A 112 10.96 -6.70 -1.81
N ASP A 113 11.43 -6.39 -3.02
CA ASP A 113 11.92 -7.38 -3.99
C ASP A 113 13.43 -7.64 -3.88
N ILE A 114 14.17 -6.74 -3.22
CA ILE A 114 15.61 -6.87 -2.96
C ILE A 114 15.85 -6.56 -1.48
N PRO A 115 16.56 -7.41 -0.71
CA PRO A 115 16.79 -7.14 0.71
C PRO A 115 17.57 -5.85 0.93
N ILE A 116 17.14 -5.04 1.90
CA ILE A 116 17.85 -3.85 2.33
C ILE A 116 18.93 -4.26 3.34
N VAL A 117 20.16 -3.88 3.04
CA VAL A 117 21.34 -4.08 3.89
C VAL A 117 21.67 -2.78 4.61
N PHE A 118 22.03 -2.84 5.89
CA PHE A 118 22.58 -1.68 6.58
C PHE A 118 24.04 -1.44 6.16
N THR A 119 24.36 -0.27 5.64
CA THR A 119 25.73 0.13 5.25
C THR A 119 26.48 0.83 6.38
N LYS A 120 25.75 1.36 7.38
CA LYS A 120 26.32 2.03 8.56
C LYS A 120 25.73 1.45 9.85
N PRO A 121 26.49 1.37 10.95
CA PRO A 121 25.97 0.86 12.22
C PRO A 121 25.00 1.87 12.87
N GLY A 122 23.99 1.34 13.55
CA GLY A 122 23.04 2.08 14.37
C GLY A 122 23.39 1.92 15.84
N THR A 123 24.33 2.73 16.33
CA THR A 123 24.78 2.70 17.73
C THR A 123 24.35 3.96 18.46
N TYR A 124 23.89 3.81 19.70
CA TYR A 124 23.51 4.93 20.57
C TYR A 124 24.00 4.71 22.01
N ALA A 125 24.23 5.81 22.73
CA ALA A 125 24.60 5.75 24.14
C ALA A 125 23.38 5.37 24.99
N VAL A 126 23.55 4.39 25.88
CA VAL A 126 22.56 4.06 26.93
C VAL A 126 22.92 4.84 28.19
N ASP A 127 24.20 4.81 28.55
CA ASP A 127 24.77 5.50 29.71
C ASP A 127 26.11 6.16 29.31
N ALA A 128 26.71 6.97 30.19
CA ALA A 128 27.99 7.64 29.95
C ALA A 128 29.16 6.69 29.58
N SER A 129 29.08 5.41 29.95
CA SER A 129 30.12 4.39 29.69
C SER A 129 29.65 3.24 28.79
N LYS A 130 28.37 3.20 28.42
CA LYS A 130 27.77 2.07 27.69
C LYS A 130 27.10 2.53 26.41
N GLN A 131 27.50 1.91 25.31
CA GLN A 131 26.84 2.04 24.02
C GLN A 131 26.11 0.76 23.68
N LYS A 132 24.94 0.89 23.04
CA LYS A 132 24.17 -0.23 22.50
C LYS A 132 24.12 -0.09 20.98
N THR A 133 24.37 -1.19 20.30
CA THR A 133 24.23 -1.30 18.85
C THR A 133 22.91 -1.98 18.55
N ALA A 134 21.99 -1.26 17.92
CA ALA A 134 20.72 -1.82 17.46
C ALA A 134 20.92 -2.68 16.21
N PHE A 135 21.75 -2.20 15.26
CA PHE A 135 22.10 -2.92 14.04
C PHE A 135 23.54 -2.63 13.59
N SER A 136 24.16 -3.63 12.95
CA SER A 136 25.53 -3.58 12.45
C SER A 136 25.59 -3.33 10.95
N ALA A 137 26.68 -2.69 10.49
CA ALA A 137 26.96 -2.55 9.06
C ALA A 137 27.22 -3.90 8.38
N GLY A 138 26.83 -4.02 7.11
CA GLY A 138 26.92 -5.25 6.32
C GLY A 138 25.88 -6.32 6.68
N THR A 139 24.96 -6.02 7.60
CA THR A 139 23.99 -7.01 8.11
C THR A 139 22.60 -6.74 7.55
N VAL A 140 21.94 -7.80 7.10
CA VAL A 140 20.52 -7.79 6.73
C VAL A 140 19.72 -8.26 7.93
N TYR A 141 18.67 -7.53 8.30
CA TYR A 141 17.80 -7.92 9.40
C TYR A 141 16.48 -8.45 8.87
N PHE A 142 15.94 -9.46 9.55
CA PHE A 142 14.66 -10.08 9.26
C PHE A 142 13.84 -10.21 10.55
N ARG A 143 12.53 -10.36 10.39
CA ARG A 143 11.59 -10.69 11.47
C ARG A 143 11.62 -12.19 11.77
N HIS A 144 12.03 -12.55 12.99
CA HIS A 144 11.88 -13.88 13.57
C HIS A 144 10.87 -13.79 14.72
N GLY A 145 9.61 -14.18 14.44
CA GLY A 145 8.53 -13.98 15.40
C GLY A 145 8.40 -12.50 15.76
N ALA A 146 8.46 -12.18 17.06
CA ALA A 146 8.33 -10.81 17.56
C ALA A 146 9.63 -9.98 17.50
N LYS A 147 10.75 -10.53 17.00
CA LYS A 147 12.07 -9.88 17.04
C LYS A 147 12.62 -9.57 15.67
N SER A 148 13.39 -8.48 15.59
CA SER A 148 14.16 -8.09 14.42
C SER A 148 15.63 -8.50 14.64
N GLU A 149 16.08 -9.54 13.94
CA GLU A 149 17.36 -10.21 14.17
C GLU A 149 18.22 -10.27 12.89
N PRO A 150 19.55 -10.44 13.02
CA PRO A 150 20.41 -10.70 11.87
C PRO A 150 19.92 -11.93 11.09
N GLY A 151 19.78 -11.75 9.78
CA GLY A 151 19.37 -12.80 8.87
C GLY A 151 20.44 -13.88 8.71
N ASN A 152 19.96 -15.07 8.39
CA ASN A 152 20.78 -16.21 8.03
C ASN A 152 20.40 -16.72 6.61
N SER A 153 21.00 -17.84 6.19
CA SER A 153 20.76 -18.41 4.86
C SER A 153 19.31 -18.83 4.62
N GLU A 154 18.60 -19.25 5.67
CA GLU A 154 17.19 -19.64 5.59
C GLU A 154 16.29 -18.44 5.32
N ASP A 155 16.61 -17.27 5.89
CA ASP A 155 15.87 -16.04 5.62
C ASP A 155 16.03 -15.59 4.17
N LEU A 156 17.25 -15.66 3.65
CA LEU A 156 17.54 -15.36 2.25
C LEU A 156 16.82 -16.35 1.31
N ARG A 157 16.79 -17.64 1.65
CA ARG A 157 16.03 -18.65 0.90
C ARG A 157 14.54 -18.31 0.89
N ALA A 158 13.94 -18.08 2.06
CA ALA A 158 12.52 -17.73 2.19
C ALA A 158 12.16 -16.40 1.50
N PHE A 159 13.10 -15.45 1.46
CA PHE A 159 12.98 -14.23 0.68
C PHE A 159 12.91 -14.52 -0.82
N VAL A 160 13.88 -15.27 -1.34
CA VAL A 160 13.96 -15.62 -2.76
C VAL A 160 12.74 -16.43 -3.20
N ASP A 161 12.31 -17.40 -2.39
CA ASP A 161 11.15 -18.23 -2.71
C ASP A 161 9.87 -17.40 -2.83
N ARG A 162 9.64 -16.45 -1.92
CA ARG A 162 8.49 -15.52 -2.04
C ARG A 162 8.58 -14.65 -3.28
N ARG A 163 9.78 -14.20 -3.65
CA ARG A 163 9.97 -13.41 -4.87
C ARG A 163 9.66 -14.24 -6.11
N ILE A 164 10.14 -15.47 -6.17
CA ILE A 164 9.83 -16.42 -7.25
C ILE A 164 8.31 -16.65 -7.32
N GLU A 165 7.64 -16.86 -6.19
CA GLU A 165 6.20 -17.11 -6.17
C GLU A 165 5.38 -15.90 -6.62
N THR A 166 5.83 -14.70 -6.25
CA THR A 166 5.22 -13.45 -6.72
C THR A 166 5.35 -13.32 -8.24
N ILE A 167 6.52 -13.64 -8.80
CA ILE A 167 6.77 -13.61 -10.24
C ILE A 167 5.91 -14.68 -10.95
N ARG A 168 5.83 -15.90 -10.39
CA ARG A 168 5.00 -16.99 -10.94
C ARG A 168 3.53 -16.61 -10.97
N THR A 169 3.00 -16.06 -9.87
CA THR A 169 1.61 -15.61 -9.79
C THR A 169 1.33 -14.56 -10.87
N PHE A 170 2.21 -13.56 -11.01
CA PHE A 170 2.09 -12.54 -12.05
C PHE A 170 2.09 -13.13 -13.48
N TRP A 171 2.96 -14.11 -13.75
CA TRP A 171 2.96 -14.80 -15.05
C TRP A 171 1.70 -15.63 -15.28
N MET A 172 1.22 -16.34 -14.26
CA MET A 172 0.01 -17.16 -14.35
C MET A 172 -1.25 -16.33 -14.57
N GLU A 173 -1.38 -15.16 -13.92
CA GLU A 173 -2.47 -14.21 -14.20
C GLU A 173 -2.45 -13.74 -15.66
N GLY A 174 -1.26 -13.46 -16.19
CA GLY A 174 -1.09 -13.10 -17.60
C GLY A 174 -1.53 -14.21 -18.54
N ILE A 175 -1.15 -15.46 -18.26
CA ILE A 175 -1.50 -16.64 -19.07
C ILE A 175 -2.99 -16.98 -18.95
N ALA A 176 -3.57 -16.94 -17.75
CA ALA A 176 -4.99 -17.19 -17.54
C ALA A 176 -5.84 -16.24 -18.38
N LYS A 177 -5.46 -14.96 -18.42
CA LYS A 177 -6.12 -13.95 -19.28
C LYS A 177 -6.07 -14.29 -20.78
N VAL A 178 -5.03 -14.97 -21.23
CA VAL A 178 -4.85 -15.43 -22.62
C VAL A 178 -5.71 -16.66 -22.90
N VAL A 179 -5.76 -17.61 -21.96
CA VAL A 179 -6.45 -18.91 -22.12
C VAL A 179 -7.96 -18.81 -21.93
N GLU A 180 -8.42 -18.00 -20.98
CA GLU A 180 -9.85 -17.73 -20.72
C GLU A 180 -10.49 -16.82 -21.78
N ALA A 181 -9.69 -16.33 -22.73
CA ALA A 181 -10.19 -15.50 -23.80
C ALA A 181 -11.18 -16.31 -24.67
N PRO A 182 -12.41 -15.81 -24.89
CA PRO A 182 -13.41 -16.55 -25.66
C PRO A 182 -12.91 -16.80 -27.09
N SER A 183 -13.41 -17.87 -27.73
CA SER A 183 -13.05 -18.19 -29.12
C SER A 183 -13.29 -17.00 -30.03
N GLY A 184 -12.26 -16.55 -30.75
CA GLY A 184 -12.28 -15.33 -31.57
C GLY A 184 -11.68 -14.08 -30.92
N ALA A 185 -11.28 -14.14 -29.64
CA ALA A 185 -10.57 -13.05 -28.98
C ALA A 185 -9.17 -12.83 -29.58
N ARG A 186 -8.80 -11.56 -29.79
CA ARG A 186 -7.51 -11.14 -30.31
C ARG A 186 -6.68 -10.50 -29.21
N ILE A 187 -5.42 -10.90 -29.10
CA ILE A 187 -4.51 -10.45 -28.06
C ILE A 187 -3.49 -9.53 -28.71
N ALA A 188 -3.43 -8.28 -28.25
CA ALA A 188 -2.45 -7.30 -28.69
C ALA A 188 -1.48 -7.00 -27.54
N VAL A 189 -0.18 -7.15 -27.81
CA VAL A 189 0.88 -6.72 -26.89
C VAL A 189 1.19 -5.27 -27.21
N LEU A 190 0.89 -4.37 -26.27
CA LEU A 190 1.16 -2.94 -26.44
C LEU A 190 2.55 -2.60 -25.88
N PRO A 191 3.34 -1.76 -26.56
CA PRO A 191 4.51 -1.14 -25.95
C PRO A 191 4.08 -0.32 -24.72
N PRO A 192 4.93 -0.20 -23.69
CA PRO A 192 4.60 0.48 -22.43
C PRO A 192 4.31 1.98 -22.59
N GLU A 193 4.70 2.58 -23.71
CA GLU A 193 4.48 3.99 -24.03
C GLU A 193 3.12 4.18 -24.70
N VAL A 194 2.17 4.70 -23.92
CA VAL A 194 0.84 5.12 -24.42
C VAL A 194 0.98 6.52 -25.00
N HIS A 195 1.11 6.62 -26.32
CA HIS A 195 1.01 7.90 -27.02
C HIS A 195 -0.45 8.33 -27.12
N ASP A 196 -0.70 9.63 -26.94
CA ASP A 196 -2.01 10.21 -27.18
C ASP A 196 -2.39 9.97 -28.64
N SER A 197 -3.61 9.47 -28.90
CA SER A 197 -4.11 9.13 -30.24
C SER A 197 -4.16 10.32 -31.22
N SER A 198 -3.96 11.54 -30.72
CA SER A 198 -3.82 12.76 -31.51
C SER A 198 -2.40 12.99 -32.04
N GLU A 199 -1.39 12.25 -31.57
CA GLU A 199 0.00 12.37 -32.04
C GLU A 199 0.20 11.61 -33.36
N PRO A 200 0.91 12.20 -34.35
CA PRO A 200 1.20 11.55 -35.64
C PRO A 200 2.00 10.24 -35.53
N THR A 201 2.68 10.02 -34.41
CA THR A 201 3.48 8.83 -34.09
C THR A 201 2.70 7.74 -33.36
N ALA A 202 1.44 7.98 -33.02
CA ALA A 202 0.60 7.00 -32.35
C ALA A 202 0.26 5.85 -33.32
N SER A 203 0.50 4.62 -32.88
CA SER A 203 0.11 3.42 -33.65
C SER A 203 -1.40 3.17 -33.49
N PRO A 204 -2.23 3.29 -34.55
CA PRO A 204 -3.66 3.08 -34.43
C PRO A 204 -3.97 1.60 -34.20
N ILE A 205 -4.53 1.28 -33.03
CA ILE A 205 -4.97 -0.06 -32.69
C ILE A 205 -6.29 -0.32 -33.41
N ARG A 206 -6.45 -1.46 -34.11
CA ARG A 206 -7.73 -1.86 -34.73
C ARG A 206 -8.14 -3.22 -34.19
N LEU A 207 -9.41 -3.36 -33.82
CA LEU A 207 -9.95 -4.62 -33.29
C LEU A 207 -10.22 -5.65 -34.39
N VAL A 208 -10.20 -5.23 -35.66
CA VAL A 208 -10.50 -6.03 -36.85
C VAL A 208 -9.45 -5.76 -37.94
N ASP A 209 -9.25 -6.74 -38.84
CA ASP A 209 -8.23 -6.66 -39.92
C ASP A 209 -8.65 -5.77 -41.10
N ASP A 210 -9.85 -5.22 -41.06
CA ASP A 210 -10.35 -4.31 -42.07
C ASP A 210 -9.59 -2.96 -42.00
N PRO A 211 -8.83 -2.58 -43.05
CA PRO A 211 -8.08 -1.32 -43.08
C PRO A 211 -8.99 -0.08 -43.03
N SER A 212 -10.27 -0.24 -43.34
CA SER A 212 -11.28 0.82 -43.29
C SER A 212 -12.04 0.89 -41.95
N ALA A 213 -11.87 -0.10 -41.05
CA ALA A 213 -12.57 -0.13 -39.77
C ALA A 213 -12.06 0.95 -38.81
N PRO A 214 -12.94 1.60 -38.03
CA PRO A 214 -12.53 2.61 -37.07
C PRO A 214 -11.43 2.10 -36.13
N ALA A 215 -10.40 2.92 -35.90
CA ALA A 215 -9.41 2.62 -34.89
C ALA A 215 -10.07 2.51 -33.51
N TYR A 216 -9.58 1.58 -32.69
CA TYR A 216 -9.87 1.55 -31.27
C TYR A 216 -9.25 2.80 -30.64
N TYR A 217 -10.11 3.68 -30.13
CA TYR A 217 -9.69 4.81 -29.31
C TYR A 217 -9.92 4.41 -27.85
N ALA A 218 -8.91 4.64 -27.00
CA ALA A 218 -9.15 4.70 -25.57
C ALA A 218 -10.08 5.91 -25.35
N MET A 219 -11.40 5.67 -25.30
CA MET A 219 -12.36 6.75 -25.11
C MET A 219 -12.02 7.48 -23.80
N PRO A 220 -11.88 8.81 -23.83
CA PRO A 220 -11.64 9.58 -22.62
C PRO A 220 -12.69 9.23 -21.56
N VAL A 221 -12.26 9.12 -20.31
CA VAL A 221 -13.13 8.81 -19.17
C VAL A 221 -14.27 9.82 -19.08
N ASP A 222 -13.99 11.08 -19.40
CA ASP A 222 -14.96 12.18 -19.42
C ASP A 222 -16.02 12.01 -20.52
N THR A 223 -15.83 11.11 -21.49
CA THR A 223 -16.83 10.77 -22.52
C THR A 223 -17.69 9.57 -22.11
N THR A 224 -17.08 8.54 -21.53
CA THR A 224 -17.81 7.32 -21.10
C THR A 224 -18.56 7.53 -19.80
N HIS A 225 -18.00 8.33 -18.90
CA HIS A 225 -18.51 8.63 -17.55
C HIS A 225 -18.46 10.14 -17.32
N PRO A 226 -19.28 10.93 -18.05
CA PRO A 226 -19.17 12.39 -18.09
C PRO A 226 -19.59 13.09 -16.79
N HIS A 227 -20.27 12.39 -15.89
CA HIS A 227 -20.91 13.00 -14.74
C HIS A 227 -20.25 12.59 -13.43
N ARG A 228 -19.78 13.60 -12.68
CA ARG A 228 -19.36 13.42 -11.28
C ARG A 228 -20.58 13.24 -10.38
N GLN A 229 -20.39 12.70 -9.17
CA GLN A 229 -21.50 12.48 -8.22
C GLN A 229 -22.36 13.74 -7.97
N LYS A 230 -21.75 14.93 -7.94
CA LYS A 230 -22.46 16.21 -7.81
C LYS A 230 -23.42 16.46 -8.98
N GLU A 231 -22.98 16.20 -10.20
CA GLU A 231 -23.77 16.38 -11.43
C GLU A 231 -24.86 15.31 -11.55
N VAL A 232 -24.58 14.06 -11.15
CA VAL A 232 -25.59 13.01 -11.05
C VAL A 232 -26.72 13.44 -10.10
N THR A 233 -26.36 14.02 -8.94
CA THR A 233 -27.35 14.54 -7.97
C THR A 233 -28.23 15.63 -8.59
N GLN A 234 -27.64 16.56 -9.34
CA GLN A 234 -28.36 17.64 -10.02
C GLN A 234 -29.30 17.09 -11.11
N LEU A 235 -28.82 16.18 -11.95
CA LEU A 235 -29.60 15.58 -13.04
C LEU A 235 -30.79 14.76 -12.51
N VAL A 236 -30.58 14.00 -11.43
CA VAL A 236 -31.64 13.23 -10.78
C VAL A 236 -32.70 14.17 -10.20
N ASN A 237 -32.30 15.22 -9.48
CA ASN A 237 -33.25 16.21 -8.95
C ASN A 237 -34.02 16.96 -10.05
N ALA A 238 -33.35 17.31 -11.15
CA ALA A 238 -34.00 17.93 -12.30
C ALA A 238 -35.05 17.00 -12.93
N LYS A 239 -34.72 15.70 -13.10
CA LYS A 239 -35.67 14.70 -13.62
C LYS A 239 -36.85 14.44 -12.67
N LEU A 240 -36.64 14.54 -11.37
CA LEU A 240 -37.68 14.35 -10.36
C LEU A 240 -38.63 15.55 -10.22
N LYS A 241 -38.35 16.69 -10.85
CA LYS A 241 -39.21 17.88 -10.90
C LYS A 241 -39.75 18.29 -9.51
N GLY A 242 -38.91 18.19 -8.48
CA GLY A 242 -39.28 18.57 -7.11
C GLY A 242 -40.18 17.59 -6.34
N LYS A 243 -40.52 16.42 -6.89
CA LYS A 243 -41.30 15.39 -6.17
C LYS A 243 -40.58 14.86 -4.92
N LYS A 244 -39.26 14.81 -4.96
CA LYS A 244 -38.38 14.42 -3.84
C LYS A 244 -37.00 15.01 -4.08
N ALA A 245 -36.39 15.54 -3.02
CA ALA A 245 -35.00 15.98 -3.07
C ALA A 245 -34.08 14.79 -2.77
N ILE A 246 -33.18 14.49 -3.70
CA ILE A 246 -32.14 13.47 -3.58
C ILE A 246 -30.82 14.17 -3.25
N THR A 247 -30.15 13.68 -2.21
CA THR A 247 -28.85 14.18 -1.76
C THR A 247 -27.71 13.28 -2.24
N ALA A 248 -26.47 13.76 -2.11
CA ALA A 248 -25.30 12.95 -2.40
C ALA A 248 -25.23 11.69 -1.52
N TYR A 249 -25.75 11.76 -0.29
CA TYR A 249 -25.83 10.63 0.64
C TYR A 249 -26.79 9.54 0.12
N ASP A 250 -27.95 9.94 -0.41
CA ASP A 250 -28.92 8.99 -0.99
C ASP A 250 -28.30 8.22 -2.17
N ILE A 251 -27.49 8.89 -2.99
CA ILE A 251 -26.76 8.25 -4.09
C ILE A 251 -25.74 7.24 -3.56
N GLN A 252 -25.02 7.53 -2.48
CA GLN A 252 -24.09 6.58 -1.85
C GLN A 252 -24.82 5.35 -1.30
N CYS A 253 -25.97 5.56 -0.65
CA CYS A 253 -26.81 4.46 -0.17
C CYS A 253 -27.25 3.54 -1.31
N VAL A 254 -27.65 4.11 -2.47
CA VAL A 254 -28.01 3.34 -3.67
C VAL A 254 -26.79 2.61 -4.24
N ARG A 255 -25.64 3.27 -4.34
CA ARG A 255 -24.39 2.64 -4.82
C ARG A 255 -24.04 1.41 -4.00
N LYS A 256 -24.15 1.51 -2.67
CA LYS A 256 -23.87 0.41 -1.75
C LYS A 256 -24.94 -0.69 -1.79
N ALA A 257 -26.22 -0.32 -1.82
CA ALA A 257 -27.32 -1.29 -1.81
C ALA A 257 -27.39 -2.14 -3.09
N PHE A 258 -27.01 -1.58 -4.23
CA PHE A 258 -27.06 -2.25 -5.53
C PHE A 258 -25.70 -2.69 -6.06
N ASP A 259 -24.66 -2.59 -5.23
CA ASP A 259 -23.28 -2.93 -5.57
C ASP A 259 -22.86 -2.34 -6.93
N ILE A 260 -23.04 -1.03 -7.07
CA ILE A 260 -22.82 -0.33 -8.34
C ILE A 260 -21.33 -0.23 -8.65
N ASP A 261 -20.47 -0.17 -7.63
CA ASP A 261 -19.02 -0.01 -7.76
C ASP A 261 -18.32 -1.28 -8.31
N SER A 262 -18.99 -2.44 -8.26
CA SER A 262 -18.51 -3.69 -8.86
C SER A 262 -18.96 -3.86 -10.33
N LYS A 263 -19.81 -2.96 -10.84
CA LYS A 263 -20.41 -3.04 -12.19
C LYS A 263 -19.71 -2.05 -13.13
N PRO A 264 -18.83 -2.52 -14.04
CA PRO A 264 -18.03 -1.66 -14.92
C PRO A 264 -18.86 -0.79 -15.88
N SER A 265 -20.14 -1.10 -16.07
CA SER A 265 -21.07 -0.32 -16.90
C SER A 265 -21.57 0.96 -16.24
N PHE A 266 -21.39 1.12 -14.92
CA PHE A 266 -21.92 2.25 -14.16
C PHE A 266 -20.85 3.09 -13.47
N CYS A 267 -19.63 2.58 -13.33
CA CYS A 267 -18.53 3.29 -12.70
C CYS A 267 -17.19 2.98 -13.38
N TYR A 268 -16.32 3.98 -13.42
CA TYR A 268 -14.94 3.84 -13.83
C TYR A 268 -14.00 4.22 -12.68
N THR A 269 -13.14 3.29 -12.26
CA THR A 269 -12.14 3.48 -11.21
C THR A 269 -10.74 3.46 -11.80
N GLN A 270 -10.02 4.58 -11.72
CA GLN A 270 -8.60 4.61 -12.09
C GLN A 270 -7.78 3.85 -11.03
N LYS A 271 -6.85 2.99 -11.46
CA LYS A 271 -5.99 2.16 -10.58
C LYS A 271 -5.23 2.96 -9.51
N TYR A 272 -5.05 4.27 -9.67
CA TYR A 272 -4.29 5.14 -8.75
C TYR A 272 -4.98 6.47 -8.41
N ALA A 273 -6.28 6.61 -8.64
CA ALA A 273 -7.01 7.81 -8.21
C ALA A 273 -8.02 7.47 -7.12
N SER A 274 -8.22 8.40 -6.19
CA SER A 274 -9.40 8.38 -5.31
C SER A 274 -10.68 8.30 -6.17
N PRO A 275 -11.72 7.60 -5.71
CA PRO A 275 -12.94 7.40 -6.49
C PRO A 275 -13.49 8.74 -7.00
N ARG A 276 -13.72 8.85 -8.31
CA ARG A 276 -14.45 9.97 -8.92
C ARG A 276 -15.95 9.67 -8.99
#